data_AF-A0A9W6BX47-F1
#
_entry.id   AF-A0A9W6BX47-F1
#
_cell.length_a   1.000
_cell.length_b   1.000
_cell.length_c   1.000
_cell.angle_alpha   90.00
_cell.angle_beta   90.00
_cell.angle_gamma   90.00
#
_symmetry.space_group_name_H-M   'P 1'
#
loop_
_entity.id
_entity.type
_entity.pdbx_description
1 polymer ?
#
loop_
_entity_poly.entity_id
_entity_poly.type
_entity_poly.pdbx_seq_one_letter_code
_entity_poly.pdbx_strand_id
1 'polypeptide(L)'
;MSQEGILDQRKKFRFTPQTFAALFLALSLSAVFYALMHKIHDEGVTHPVILVLLPIPTIFWMLLMIPLFMFIAYQADFKGLNPLIPTHYIQIARRCFRAMKENDFKVSEKNL
;
A
#
# COMPACT_ATOMS: atom_id res chain seq x y z
N MET A 1 -20.52 16.59 19.16
CA MET A 1 -19.92 17.29 18.01
C MET A 1 -19.56 16.24 16.98
N SER A 2 -20.38 16.08 15.94
CA SER A 2 -20.09 15.20 14.81
C SER A 2 -18.84 15.75 14.13
N GLN A 3 -17.71 15.09 14.33
CA GLN A 3 -16.58 15.28 13.42
C GLN A 3 -17.07 14.76 12.08
N GLU A 4 -17.46 15.65 11.17
CA GLU A 4 -17.67 15.35 9.76
C GLU A 4 -16.44 14.57 9.30
N GLY A 5 -16.61 13.25 9.20
CA GLY A 5 -15.55 12.36 8.83
C GLY A 5 -15.11 12.75 7.44
N ILE A 6 -13.85 13.11 7.27
CA ILE A 6 -13.22 13.27 5.94
C ILE A 6 -13.43 11.99 5.10
N LEU A 7 -13.67 10.84 5.76
CA LEU A 7 -14.05 9.55 5.16
C LEU A 7 -15.47 9.53 4.56
N ASP A 8 -16.40 10.36 5.04
CA ASP A 8 -17.79 10.42 4.57
C ASP A 8 -17.90 11.22 3.24
N GLN A 9 -16.81 11.88 2.83
CA GLN A 9 -16.68 12.52 1.52
C GLN A 9 -15.72 11.76 0.58
N ARG A 10 -15.76 10.42 0.55
CA ARG A 10 -15.18 9.69 -0.58
C ARG A 10 -15.92 10.07 -1.87
N LYS A 11 -15.48 11.15 -2.52
CA LYS A 11 -15.77 11.41 -3.93
C LYS A 11 -15.39 10.15 -4.69
N LYS A 12 -16.36 9.53 -5.38
CA LYS A 12 -16.21 8.35 -6.25
C LYS A 12 -14.78 8.27 -6.80
N PHE A 13 -14.09 7.15 -6.58
CA PHE A 13 -12.72 6.90 -7.03
C PHE A 13 -12.45 7.59 -8.37
N ARG A 14 -11.69 8.68 -8.34
CA ARG A 14 -11.41 9.48 -9.52
C ARG A 14 -10.09 8.99 -10.10
N PHE A 15 -10.14 8.43 -11.29
CA PHE A 15 -8.93 8.14 -12.06
C PHE A 15 -8.23 9.46 -12.39
N THR A 16 -7.20 9.78 -11.62
CA THR A 16 -6.34 10.94 -11.87
C THR A 16 -5.08 10.47 -12.61
N PRO A 17 -4.37 11.35 -13.34
CA PRO A 17 -3.08 11.02 -13.93
C PRO A 17 -2.07 10.46 -12.91
N GLN A 18 -2.17 10.91 -11.66
CA GLN A 18 -1.35 10.43 -10.54
C GLN A 18 -1.68 8.97 -10.17
N THR A 19 -2.95 8.56 -10.28
CA THR A 19 -3.38 7.16 -10.11
C THR A 19 -2.75 6.28 -11.18
N PHE A 20 -2.76 6.72 -12.44
CA PHE A 20 -2.13 5.98 -13.53
C PHE A 20 -0.63 5.86 -13.36
N ALA A 21 0.05 6.94 -12.94
CA ALA A 21 1.48 6.90 -12.64
C ALA A 21 1.80 5.94 -11.48
N ALA A 22 1.01 5.97 -10.41
CA ALA A 22 1.17 5.04 -9.28
C ALA A 22 0.92 3.59 -9.69
N LEU A 23 -0.12 3.31 -10.48
CA LEU A 23 -0.39 1.96 -11.00
C LEU A 23 0.73 1.47 -11.92
N PHE A 24 1.22 2.33 -12.81
CA PHE A 24 2.34 1.99 -13.68
C PHE A 24 3.62 1.69 -12.88
N LEU A 25 3.91 2.48 -11.85
CA LEU A 25 5.01 2.22 -10.93
C LEU A 25 4.83 0.91 -10.15
N ALA A 26 3.60 0.59 -9.75
CA ALA A 26 3.27 -0.67 -9.07
C ALA A 26 3.57 -1.88 -9.97
N LEU A 27 3.15 -1.80 -11.23
CA LEU A 27 3.37 -2.83 -12.24
C LEU A 27 4.85 -2.98 -12.57
N SER A 28 5.58 -1.88 -12.74
CA SER A 28 7.01 -1.94 -13.04
C SER A 28 7.82 -2.52 -11.89
N LEU A 29 7.54 -2.12 -10.64
CA LEU A 29 8.17 -2.71 -9.44
C LEU A 29 7.84 -4.20 -9.30
N SER A 30 6.60 -4.60 -9.59
CA SER A 30 6.19 -6.00 -9.57
C SER A 30 6.86 -6.83 -10.66
N ALA A 31 7.05 -6.26 -11.85
CA ALA A 31 7.78 -6.92 -12.95
C ALA A 31 9.27 -7.11 -12.61
N VAL A 32 9.90 -6.10 -12.01
CA VAL A 32 11.29 -6.20 -11.54
C VAL A 32 11.42 -7.26 -10.44
N PHE A 33 10.50 -7.26 -9.48
CA PHE A 33 10.46 -8.29 -8.43
C PHE A 33 10.29 -9.69 -9.02
N TYR A 34 9.36 -9.87 -9.96
CA TYR A 34 9.16 -11.14 -10.66
C TYR A 34 10.44 -11.61 -11.37
N ALA A 35 11.11 -10.73 -12.12
CA ALA A 35 12.35 -11.06 -12.81
C ALA A 35 13.47 -11.45 -11.83
N LEU A 36 13.58 -10.74 -10.70
CA LEU A 36 14.53 -11.05 -9.64
C LEU A 36 14.25 -12.41 -8.99
N MET A 37 12.97 -12.71 -8.69
CA MET A 37 12.57 -13.99 -8.11
C MET A 37 12.84 -15.15 -9.06
N HIS A 38 12.65 -14.95 -10.37
CA HIS A 38 12.98 -15.95 -11.37
C HIS A 38 14.49 -16.24 -11.38
N LYS A 39 15.32 -15.20 -11.34
CA LYS A 39 16.78 -15.34 -11.24
C LYS A 39 17.22 -16.07 -9.97
N ILE A 40 16.64 -15.72 -8.81
CA ILE A 40 16.96 -16.39 -7.54
C ILE A 40 16.53 -17.86 -7.58
N HIS A 41 15.39 -18.16 -8.21
CA HIS A 41 14.92 -19.52 -8.37
C HIS A 41 15.86 -20.34 -9.26
N ASP A 42 16.24 -19.81 -10.43
CA ASP A 42 17.15 -20.49 -11.37
C ASP A 42 18.50 -20.80 -10.73
N GLU A 43 19.09 -19.83 -10.02
CA GLU A 43 20.35 -20.02 -9.29
C GLU A 43 20.17 -20.94 -8.07
N GLY A 44 18.98 -20.93 -7.46
CA GLY A 44 18.61 -21.78 -6.33
C GLY A 44 18.55 -23.27 -6.67
N VAL A 45 18.31 -23.63 -7.94
CA VAL A 45 18.37 -25.02 -8.42
C VAL A 45 19.81 -25.56 -8.36
N THR A 46 20.79 -24.71 -8.68
CA THR A 46 22.22 -25.08 -8.67
C THR A 46 22.82 -24.95 -7.27
N HIS A 47 22.42 -23.93 -6.52
CA HIS A 47 22.93 -23.61 -5.18
C HIS A 47 21.78 -23.38 -4.19
N PRO A 48 21.32 -24.40 -3.45
CA PRO A 48 20.11 -24.33 -2.62
C PRO A 48 20.20 -23.30 -1.48
N VAL A 49 21.41 -22.88 -1.08
CA VAL A 49 21.63 -21.81 -0.10
C VAL A 49 21.08 -20.46 -0.57
N ILE A 50 21.02 -20.22 -1.89
CA ILE A 50 20.52 -18.97 -2.47
C ILE A 50 19.03 -18.77 -2.17
N LEU A 51 18.26 -19.85 -1.95
CA LEU A 51 16.85 -19.78 -1.58
C LEU A 51 16.62 -19.09 -0.23
N VAL A 52 17.63 -19.04 0.65
CA VAL A 52 17.58 -18.28 1.91
C VAL A 52 17.47 -16.78 1.67
N LEU A 53 17.84 -16.29 0.47
CA LEU A 53 17.69 -14.88 0.11
C LEU A 53 16.24 -14.50 -0.21
N LEU A 54 15.36 -15.43 -0.59
CA LEU A 54 13.95 -15.17 -0.97
C LEU A 54 13.14 -14.24 -0.03
N PRO A 55 13.23 -14.34 1.31
CA PRO A 55 12.51 -13.42 2.20
C PRO A 55 12.95 -11.96 2.05
N ILE A 56 14.22 -11.69 1.74
CA ILE A 56 14.76 -10.31 1.65
C ILE A 56 14.09 -9.48 0.54
N PRO A 57 14.09 -9.89 -0.75
CA PRO A 57 13.42 -9.15 -1.80
C PRO A 57 11.89 -9.13 -1.60
N THR A 58 11.32 -10.16 -0.97
CA THR A 58 9.87 -10.20 -0.67
C THR A 58 9.50 -9.12 0.35
N ILE A 59 10.27 -8.97 1.43
CA ILE A 59 10.06 -7.91 2.43
C ILE A 59 10.25 -6.53 1.79
N PHE A 60 11.29 -6.37 0.97
CA PHE A 60 11.56 -5.12 0.28
C PHE A 60 10.42 -4.73 -0.69
N TRP A 61 9.91 -5.69 -1.46
CA TRP A 61 8.76 -5.48 -2.34
C TRP A 61 7.51 -5.09 -1.54
N MET A 62 7.22 -5.76 -0.42
CA MET A 62 6.10 -5.38 0.46
C MET A 62 6.24 -3.96 1.00
N LEU A 63 7.42 -3.57 1.47
CA LEU A 63 7.69 -2.22 1.99
C LEU A 63 7.48 -1.14 0.94
N LEU A 64 7.77 -1.43 -0.34
CA LEU A 64 7.54 -0.49 -1.44
C LEU A 64 6.08 -0.45 -1.90
N MET A 65 5.37 -1.58 -1.87
CA MET A 65 4.00 -1.68 -2.36
C MET A 65 2.97 -1.11 -1.39
N ILE A 66 3.17 -1.27 -0.07
CA ILE A 66 2.27 -0.72 0.96
C ILE A 66 2.03 0.79 0.79
N PRO A 67 3.07 1.66 0.70
CA PRO A 67 2.84 3.10 0.57
C PRO A 67 2.15 3.45 -0.76
N LEU A 68 2.42 2.68 -1.80
CA LEU A 68 1.85 2.86 -3.13
C LEU A 68 0.35 2.52 -3.17
N PHE A 69 -0.04 1.40 -2.57
CA PHE A 69 -1.44 1.02 -2.43
C PHE A 69 -2.20 1.95 -1.51
N MET A 70 -1.58 2.40 -0.42
CA MET A 70 -2.17 3.41 0.43
C MET A 70 -2.39 4.73 -0.32
N PHE A 71 -1.43 5.16 -1.13
CA PHE A 71 -1.62 6.33 -1.98
C PHE A 71 -2.81 6.15 -2.91
N ILE A 72 -2.90 5.01 -3.61
CA ILE A 72 -4.02 4.71 -4.53
C ILE A 72 -5.37 4.67 -3.80
N ALA A 73 -5.42 4.07 -2.60
CA ALA A 73 -6.66 3.92 -1.82
C ALA A 73 -7.16 5.23 -1.22
N TYR A 74 -6.26 6.12 -0.80
CA TYR A 74 -6.58 7.36 -0.06
C TYR A 74 -6.16 8.63 -0.81
N GLN A 75 -6.17 8.64 -2.14
CA GLN A 75 -5.72 9.78 -2.95
C GLN A 75 -6.36 11.12 -2.59
N ALA A 76 -7.62 11.10 -2.14
CA ALA A 76 -8.34 12.28 -1.70
C ALA A 76 -7.73 12.90 -0.42
N ASP A 77 -7.22 12.05 0.49
CA ASP A 77 -6.59 12.44 1.74
C ASP A 77 -5.13 12.87 1.56
N PHE A 78 -4.50 12.44 0.46
CA PHE A 78 -3.12 12.79 0.10
C PHE A 78 -2.98 14.07 -0.76
N LYS A 79 -4.05 14.84 -0.97
CA LYS A 79 -3.95 16.15 -1.67
C LYS A 79 -3.02 17.10 -0.91
N GLY A 80 -1.74 17.12 -1.29
CA GLY A 80 -0.69 17.97 -0.71
C GLY A 80 0.30 17.26 0.22
N LEU A 81 0.20 15.93 0.37
CA LEU A 81 1.08 15.16 1.25
C LEU A 81 2.07 14.32 0.42
N ASN A 82 3.34 14.38 0.80
CA ASN A 82 4.40 13.61 0.14
C ASN A 82 4.30 12.14 0.59
N PRO A 83 4.06 11.19 -0.33
CA PRO A 83 3.90 9.76 -0.01
C PRO A 83 5.18 9.11 0.54
N LEU A 84 6.32 9.80 0.51
CA LEU A 84 7.56 9.30 1.12
C LEU A 84 7.66 9.60 2.63
N ILE A 85 6.75 10.40 3.20
CA ILE A 85 6.82 10.82 4.59
C ILE A 85 5.99 9.86 5.49
N PRO A 86 6.64 9.05 6.37
CA PRO A 86 5.99 7.98 7.12
C PRO A 86 4.97 8.45 8.17
N THR A 87 5.04 9.71 8.60
CA THR A 87 4.19 10.24 9.69
C THR A 87 2.71 10.30 9.30
N HIS A 88 2.39 10.49 8.02
CA HIS A 88 1.01 10.52 7.54
C HIS A 88 0.36 9.13 7.51
N TYR A 89 1.16 8.09 7.27
CA TYR A 89 0.73 6.69 7.32
C TYR A 89 0.24 6.29 8.71
N ILE A 90 0.96 6.74 9.75
CA ILE A 90 0.58 6.49 11.15
C ILE A 90 -0.74 7.20 11.50
N GLN A 91 -0.98 8.39 10.96
CA GLN A 91 -2.23 9.12 11.19
C GLN A 91 -3.43 8.38 10.58
N ILE A 92 -3.29 7.88 9.35
CA ILE A 92 -4.34 7.08 8.69
C ILE A 92 -4.56 5.77 9.45
N ALA A 93 -3.49 5.05 9.82
CA ALA A 93 -3.58 3.81 10.58
C ALA A 93 -4.30 4.02 11.92
N ARG A 94 -3.92 5.05 12.69
CA ARG A 94 -4.58 5.38 13.96
C ARG A 94 -6.07 5.69 13.79
N ARG A 95 -6.44 6.38 12.70
CA ARG A 95 -7.84 6.68 12.38
C ARG A 95 -8.62 5.42 11.98
N CYS A 96 -8.05 4.55 11.15
CA CYS A 96 -8.65 3.26 10.78
C CYS A 96 -8.86 2.37 12.01
N PHE A 97 -7.86 2.30 12.90
CA PHE A 97 -7.99 1.55 14.16
C PHE A 97 -9.05 2.14 15.09
N ARG A 98 -9.15 3.47 15.17
CA ARG A 98 -10.21 4.12 15.94
C ARG A 98 -11.59 3.80 15.37
N ALA A 99 -11.76 3.91 14.05
CA ALA A 99 -13.03 3.62 13.37
C ALA A 99 -13.45 2.13 13.51
N MET A 100 -12.49 1.20 13.46
CA MET A 100 -12.74 -0.22 13.76
C MET A 100 -13.16 -0.43 15.22
N LYS A 101 -12.48 0.22 16.17
CA LYS A 101 -12.79 0.10 17.60
C LYS A 101 -14.17 0.66 17.93
N GLU A 102 -14.55 1.77 17.32
CA GLU A 102 -15.86 2.41 17.51
C GLU A 102 -17.02 1.61 16.90
N ASN A 103 -16.71 0.66 16.01
CA ASN A 103 -17.69 -0.21 15.35
C ASN A 103 -17.59 -1.68 15.77
N ASP A 104 -17.14 -1.97 16.99
CA ASP A 104 -17.09 -3.34 17.52
C ASP A 104 -16.31 -4.31 16.62
N PHE A 105 -15.28 -3.81 15.91
CA PHE A 105 -14.52 -4.53 14.88
C PHE A 105 -15.36 -5.09 13.73
N LYS A 106 -16.62 -4.66 13.60
CA LYS A 106 -17.46 -4.95 12.43
C LYS A 106 -17.10 -3.96 11.33
N VAL A 107 -16.39 -4.48 10.34
CA VAL A 107 -16.04 -3.76 9.11
C VAL A 107 -17.32 -3.57 8.29
N SER A 108 -17.91 -2.39 8.39
CA SER A 108 -19.02 -1.94 7.52
C SER A 108 -18.47 -0.87 6.59
N GLU A 109 -18.83 -0.92 5.30
CA GLU A 109 -18.43 0.06 4.28
C GLU A 109 -18.72 1.52 4.67
N LYS A 110 -19.68 1.75 5.58
CA LYS A 110 -20.04 3.10 6.05
C LYS A 110 -19.11 3.65 7.14
N ASN A 111 -18.31 2.79 7.75
CA ASN A 111 -17.49 3.11 8.91
C ASN A 111 -16.00 3.31 8.57
N LEU A 112 -15.65 3.20 7.29
CA LEU A 112 -14.30 3.31 6.74
C LEU A 112 -14.28 4.32 5.61
#